data_AF-A0A5J6WMB9-F1
#
_entry.id   AF-A0A5J6WMB9-F1
#
_cell.length_a   1.000
_cell.length_b   1.000
_cell.length_c   1.000
_cell.angle_alpha   90.00
_cell.angle_beta   90.00
_cell.angle_gamma   90.00
#
_symmetry.space_group_name_H-M   'P 1'
#
loop_
_entity.id
_entity.type
_entity.pdbx_description
1 polymer ?
#
loop_
_entity_poly.entity_id
_entity_poly.type
_entity_poly.pdbx_seq_one_letter_code
_entity_poly.pdbx_strand_id
1 'polypeptide(L)'
;MFKAAIKSASHILIVSLWLGISSVSYATDHTEKATVVINDLQKLLSAAEQYAKDTGEELTITSDTNPAYGYLKIDHLIENPGIPGWKGPYIPYKDYWLGGEQYIDHPVYNAAQLLSKEDGTDWVKGSSPDGCRKSSGSCSISACIWLMPGETTRQVNVQIDGVDSKADSDSAGRVRYDNGMLGGIVCLTGGKYPKDLSPVE
;
A
#
# COMPACT_ATOMS: atom_id res chain seq x y z
N MET A 1 -2.13 -53.48 68.25
CA MET A 1 -3.21 -53.59 67.24
C MET A 1 -2.92 -52.59 66.13
N PHE A 2 -2.60 -53.09 64.94
CA PHE A 2 -2.34 -52.32 63.72
C PHE A 2 -3.64 -51.71 63.17
N LYS A 3 -3.57 -50.45 62.73
CA LYS A 3 -4.43 -49.91 61.66
C LYS A 3 -3.58 -49.04 60.73
N ALA A 4 -3.26 -49.58 59.55
CA ALA A 4 -3.18 -48.81 58.30
C ALA A 4 -4.61 -48.31 57.97
N ALA A 5 -4.91 -47.32 57.13
CA ALA A 5 -4.27 -46.66 56.00
C ALA A 5 -4.93 -45.23 55.92
N ILE A 6 -4.61 -44.26 55.06
CA ILE A 6 -4.62 -44.20 53.59
C ILE A 6 -3.94 -42.87 53.19
N LYS A 7 -3.10 -42.89 52.15
CA LYS A 7 -2.52 -41.72 51.47
C LYS A 7 -3.60 -40.80 50.89
N SER A 8 -3.50 -39.49 51.07
CA SER A 8 -4.13 -38.53 50.15
C SER A 8 -3.05 -37.83 49.33
N ALA A 9 -3.21 -37.94 48.02
CA ALA A 9 -2.27 -37.52 47.01
C ALA A 9 -2.34 -36.00 46.76
N SER A 10 -1.19 -35.48 46.35
CA SER A 10 -1.01 -34.27 45.56
C SER A 10 -2.09 -34.14 44.47
N HIS A 11 -2.53 -32.91 44.19
CA HIS A 11 -2.86 -32.33 42.87
C HIS A 11 -3.82 -31.15 43.07
N ILE A 12 -3.27 -29.94 43.29
CA ILE A 12 -3.99 -28.72 42.94
C ILE A 12 -3.76 -28.52 41.43
N LEU A 13 -4.84 -28.72 40.67
CA LEU A 13 -5.00 -28.32 39.28
C LEU A 13 -4.55 -26.85 39.10
N ILE A 14 -3.46 -26.62 38.37
CA ILE A 14 -3.24 -25.35 37.67
C ILE A 14 -3.94 -25.52 36.33
N VAL A 15 -5.18 -25.06 36.24
CA VAL A 15 -5.93 -25.02 34.98
C VAL A 15 -6.18 -23.55 34.62
N SER A 16 -5.81 -23.26 33.37
CA SER A 16 -6.19 -22.12 32.53
C SER A 16 -5.64 -20.73 32.86
N LEU A 17 -4.41 -20.48 32.38
CA LEU A 17 -3.99 -19.16 31.91
C LEU A 17 -3.35 -19.29 30.50
N TRP A 18 -4.11 -19.81 29.53
CA TRP A 18 -3.65 -20.03 28.14
C TRP A 18 -4.57 -19.40 27.08
N LEU A 19 -5.37 -18.39 27.45
CA LEU A 19 -6.29 -17.72 26.51
C LEU A 19 -6.00 -16.22 26.29
N GLY A 20 -5.02 -15.64 26.99
CA GLY A 20 -4.67 -14.21 26.86
C GLY A 20 -3.44 -13.89 25.98
N ILE A 21 -2.65 -14.90 25.60
CA ILE A 21 -1.38 -14.67 24.87
C ILE A 21 -1.61 -14.60 23.35
N SER A 22 -2.65 -15.24 22.82
CA SER A 22 -2.88 -15.33 21.37
C SER A 22 -3.39 -14.04 20.73
N SER A 23 -4.23 -13.26 21.43
CA SER A 23 -4.82 -12.03 20.89
C SER A 23 -3.84 -10.85 20.86
N VAL A 24 -2.94 -10.77 21.84
CA VAL A 24 -1.86 -9.76 21.86
C VAL A 24 -0.90 -10.02 20.71
N SER A 25 -0.42 -11.27 20.54
CA SER A 25 0.49 -11.62 19.43
C SER A 25 -0.13 -11.38 18.05
N TYR A 26 -1.43 -11.63 17.88
CA TYR A 26 -2.13 -11.40 16.61
C TYR A 26 -2.23 -9.89 16.28
N ALA A 27 -2.57 -9.06 17.26
CA ALA A 27 -2.63 -7.61 17.07
C ALA A 27 -1.24 -7.00 16.79
N THR A 28 -0.20 -7.52 17.43
CA THR A 28 1.19 -7.09 17.20
C THR A 28 1.66 -7.42 15.78
N ASP A 29 1.37 -8.63 15.26
CA ASP A 29 1.77 -9.07 13.91
C ASP A 29 1.18 -8.19 12.79
N HIS A 30 -0.11 -7.84 12.87
CA HIS A 30 -0.73 -6.96 11.87
C HIS A 30 -0.22 -5.52 11.95
N THR A 31 0.10 -5.05 13.14
CA THR A 31 0.70 -3.72 13.34
C THR A 31 2.07 -3.63 12.68
N GLU A 32 2.92 -4.63 12.90
CA GLU A 32 4.26 -4.70 12.29
C GLU A 32 4.18 -4.82 10.76
N LYS A 33 3.30 -5.69 10.24
CA LYS A 33 3.06 -5.82 8.79
C LYS A 33 2.59 -4.51 8.17
N ALA A 34 1.65 -3.82 8.81
CA ALA A 34 1.17 -2.53 8.34
C ALA A 34 2.28 -1.47 8.34
N THR A 35 3.15 -1.44 9.36
CA THR A 35 4.31 -0.54 9.38
C THR A 35 5.27 -0.82 8.22
N VAL A 36 5.54 -2.09 7.89
CA VAL A 36 6.36 -2.44 6.71
C VAL A 36 5.72 -1.91 5.42
N VAL A 37 4.41 -2.13 5.24
CA VAL A 37 3.67 -1.64 4.07
C VAL A 37 3.71 -0.12 3.98
N ILE A 38 3.49 0.60 5.10
CA ILE A 38 3.57 2.06 5.14
C ILE A 38 4.95 2.54 4.69
N ASN A 39 6.01 1.90 5.17
CA ASN A 39 7.37 2.22 4.75
C ASN A 39 7.58 1.97 3.25
N ASP A 40 7.02 0.89 2.70
CA ASP A 40 7.14 0.59 1.26
C ASP A 40 6.34 1.57 0.39
N LEU A 41 5.14 1.97 0.82
CA LEU A 41 4.35 3.04 0.18
C LEU A 41 5.11 4.38 0.19
N GLN A 42 5.73 4.72 1.31
CA GLN A 42 6.56 5.93 1.43
C GLN A 42 7.80 5.87 0.53
N LYS A 43 8.48 4.72 0.44
CA LYS A 43 9.61 4.54 -0.49
C LYS A 43 9.20 4.75 -1.95
N LEU A 44 8.03 4.26 -2.36
CA LEU A 44 7.51 4.48 -3.72
C LEU A 44 7.29 5.97 -4.02
N LEU A 45 6.68 6.70 -3.07
CA LEU A 45 6.51 8.16 -3.20
C LEU A 45 7.86 8.89 -3.25
N SER A 46 8.78 8.56 -2.34
CA SER A 46 10.12 9.17 -2.32
C SER A 46 10.96 8.81 -3.54
N ALA A 47 10.78 7.64 -4.14
CA ALA A 47 11.44 7.26 -5.39
C ALA A 47 10.96 8.12 -6.56
N ALA A 48 9.65 8.42 -6.64
CA ALA A 48 9.11 9.35 -7.63
C ALA A 48 9.63 10.79 -7.43
N GLU A 49 9.69 11.26 -6.18
CA GLU A 49 10.26 12.58 -5.86
C GLU A 49 11.76 12.66 -6.22
N GLN A 50 12.53 11.60 -5.96
CA GLN A 50 13.95 11.55 -6.27
C GLN A 50 14.20 11.46 -7.78
N TYR A 51 13.36 10.71 -8.52
CA TYR A 51 13.35 10.73 -9.98
C TYR A 51 13.17 12.16 -10.50
N ALA A 52 12.12 12.86 -10.06
CA ALA A 52 11.83 14.22 -10.50
C ALA A 52 12.96 15.21 -10.19
N LYS A 53 13.59 15.04 -9.03
CA LYS A 53 14.75 15.86 -8.64
C LYS A 53 15.98 15.61 -9.51
N ASP A 54 16.26 14.37 -9.88
CA ASP A 54 17.46 14.03 -10.64
C ASP A 54 17.34 14.31 -12.13
N THR A 55 16.14 14.16 -12.68
CA THR A 55 15.87 14.28 -14.12
C THR A 55 15.33 15.67 -14.49
N GLY A 56 14.70 16.36 -13.54
CA GLY A 56 13.94 17.58 -13.79
C GLY A 56 12.55 17.31 -14.40
N GLU A 57 12.13 16.05 -14.51
CA GLU A 57 10.87 15.63 -15.10
C GLU A 57 10.05 14.78 -14.12
N GLU A 58 8.73 14.98 -14.05
CA GLU A 58 7.85 14.07 -13.32
C GLU A 58 7.59 12.78 -14.09
N LEU A 59 7.16 11.73 -13.38
CA LEU A 59 6.63 10.54 -14.05
C LEU A 59 5.39 10.93 -14.85
N THR A 60 5.29 10.47 -16.10
CA THR A 60 4.13 10.76 -16.96
C THR A 60 3.06 9.70 -16.81
N ILE A 61 1.82 10.04 -17.17
CA ILE A 61 0.73 9.06 -17.26
C ILE A 61 0.98 8.14 -18.46
N THR A 62 0.91 6.83 -18.24
CA THR A 62 1.11 5.83 -19.28
C THR A 62 -0.04 5.80 -20.30
N SER A 63 0.28 5.41 -21.54
CA SER A 63 -0.69 5.10 -22.59
C SER A 63 -1.09 3.62 -22.64
N ASP A 64 -0.50 2.74 -21.82
CA ASP A 64 -0.79 1.29 -21.79
C ASP A 64 -2.22 0.98 -21.31
N THR A 65 -2.91 1.99 -20.78
CA THR A 65 -4.28 1.93 -20.28
C THR A 65 -5.01 3.24 -20.58
N ASN A 66 -6.26 3.36 -20.15
CA ASN A 66 -7.01 4.61 -20.31
C ASN A 66 -6.33 5.72 -19.47
N PRO A 67 -5.83 6.81 -20.08
CA PRO A 67 -5.12 7.86 -19.33
C PRO A 67 -5.99 8.56 -18.27
N ALA A 68 -7.33 8.51 -18.42
CA ALA A 68 -8.26 9.01 -17.40
C ALA A 68 -8.15 8.28 -16.05
N TYR A 69 -7.49 7.11 -16.00
CA TYR A 69 -7.22 6.40 -14.76
C TYR A 69 -6.02 6.96 -13.99
N GLY A 70 -5.10 7.66 -14.67
CA GLY A 70 -3.96 8.34 -14.06
C GLY A 70 -2.80 7.43 -13.67
N TYR A 71 -2.66 6.25 -14.27
CA TYR A 71 -1.52 5.37 -14.02
C TYR A 71 -0.22 6.01 -14.48
N LEU A 72 0.80 6.06 -13.60
CA LEU A 72 2.10 6.63 -13.92
C LEU A 72 3.07 5.55 -14.42
N LYS A 73 4.02 5.95 -15.28
CA LYS A 73 5.12 5.10 -15.79
C LYS A 73 6.11 4.74 -14.69
N ILE A 74 5.72 3.79 -13.84
CA ILE A 74 6.46 3.45 -12.62
C ILE A 74 7.74 2.66 -12.94
N ASP A 75 7.79 1.99 -14.09
CA ASP A 75 8.96 1.31 -14.65
C ASP A 75 10.18 2.24 -14.81
N HIS A 76 9.97 3.54 -15.07
CA HIS A 76 11.03 4.55 -15.11
C HIS A 76 11.80 4.71 -13.79
N LEU A 77 11.24 4.19 -12.67
CA LEU A 77 11.93 4.16 -11.38
C LEU A 77 12.96 3.03 -11.28
N ILE A 78 12.84 1.98 -12.09
CA ILE A 78 13.70 0.79 -12.03
C ILE A 78 14.54 0.59 -13.29
N GLU A 79 14.13 1.17 -14.42
CA GLU A 79 14.84 1.14 -15.70
C GLU A 79 15.08 2.56 -16.22
N ASN A 80 16.19 2.77 -16.92
CA ASN A 80 16.54 4.09 -17.45
C ASN A 80 15.74 4.37 -18.73
N PRO A 81 14.84 5.38 -18.76
CA PRO A 81 14.03 5.68 -19.92
C PRO A 81 14.78 6.48 -21.01
N GLY A 82 16.10 6.63 -20.89
CA GLY A 82 16.94 7.37 -21.84
C GLY A 82 16.96 8.88 -21.61
N ILE A 83 16.51 9.35 -20.45
CA ILE A 83 16.46 10.79 -20.11
C ILE A 83 17.77 11.27 -19.45
N PRO A 84 18.23 12.50 -19.73
CA PRO A 84 19.38 13.08 -19.04
C PRO A 84 19.18 13.16 -17.53
N GLY A 85 20.26 12.97 -16.78
CA GLY A 85 20.25 13.13 -15.32
C GLY A 85 19.72 11.93 -14.52
N TRP A 86 19.18 10.89 -15.17
CA TRP A 86 18.72 9.68 -14.48
C TRP A 86 19.87 8.99 -13.70
N LYS A 87 19.64 8.73 -12.40
CA LYS A 87 20.61 8.09 -11.47
C LYS A 87 20.05 6.83 -10.80
N GLY A 88 18.96 6.30 -11.33
CA GLY A 88 18.32 5.12 -10.78
C GLY A 88 19.18 3.84 -10.88
N PRO A 89 18.62 2.68 -10.51
CA PRO A 89 17.24 2.50 -10.06
C PRO A 89 16.97 3.21 -8.73
N TYR A 90 15.81 3.86 -8.62
CA TYR A 90 15.39 4.63 -7.43
C TYR A 90 14.72 3.75 -6.37
N ILE A 91 14.32 2.53 -6.76
CA ILE A 91 13.77 1.52 -5.86
C ILE A 91 14.30 0.15 -6.29
N PRO A 92 14.69 -0.76 -5.38
CA PRO A 92 15.30 -2.05 -5.73
C PRO A 92 14.24 -3.11 -6.09
N TYR A 93 13.20 -2.70 -6.81
CA TYR A 93 12.13 -3.58 -7.28
C TYR A 93 12.46 -4.06 -8.70
N LYS A 94 11.66 -4.98 -9.22
CA LYS A 94 11.85 -5.55 -10.55
C LYS A 94 10.66 -5.22 -11.43
N ASP A 95 10.84 -5.38 -12.73
CA ASP A 95 9.73 -5.25 -13.66
C ASP A 95 8.68 -6.33 -13.40
N TYR A 96 7.41 -5.96 -13.51
CA TYR A 96 6.29 -6.88 -13.39
C TYR A 96 6.00 -7.43 -14.77
N TRP A 97 6.39 -8.69 -15.02
CA TRP A 97 6.32 -9.39 -16.32
C TRP A 97 5.00 -9.20 -17.11
N LEU A 98 3.86 -8.94 -16.46
CA LEU A 98 2.54 -8.76 -17.08
C LEU A 98 2.03 -7.31 -17.05
N GLY A 99 2.84 -6.35 -16.61
CA GLY A 99 2.38 -5.07 -16.08
C GLY A 99 2.63 -3.85 -16.94
N GLY A 100 3.50 -3.95 -17.94
CA GLY A 100 3.89 -2.80 -18.76
C GLY A 100 4.39 -1.63 -17.90
N GLU A 101 4.12 -0.41 -18.36
CA GLU A 101 4.60 0.81 -17.70
C GLU A 101 3.89 1.08 -16.34
N GLN A 102 2.72 0.48 -16.08
CA GLN A 102 1.88 0.84 -14.93
C GLN A 102 2.09 0.04 -13.63
N TYR A 103 2.85 -1.06 -13.66
CA TYR A 103 3.12 -1.91 -12.49
C TYR A 103 4.59 -2.34 -12.43
N ILE A 104 5.14 -2.40 -11.22
CA ILE A 104 6.41 -3.09 -10.95
C ILE A 104 6.20 -4.16 -9.86
N ASP A 105 7.08 -5.15 -9.79
CA ASP A 105 7.03 -6.24 -8.82
C ASP A 105 7.24 -5.72 -7.39
N HIS A 106 6.46 -6.23 -6.45
CA HIS A 106 6.67 -5.95 -5.03
C HIS A 106 7.41 -7.15 -4.39
N PRO A 107 8.44 -6.96 -3.56
CA PRO A 107 9.24 -8.07 -3.01
C PRO A 107 8.49 -9.08 -2.11
N VAL A 108 7.20 -8.85 -1.82
CA VAL A 108 6.41 -9.61 -0.84
C VAL A 108 4.99 -9.79 -1.35
N TYR A 109 4.39 -8.71 -1.84
CA TYR A 109 3.08 -8.70 -2.44
C TYR A 109 3.18 -8.79 -3.97
N ASN A 110 2.07 -8.63 -4.68
CA ASN A 110 2.06 -8.92 -6.12
C ASN A 110 2.62 -7.79 -6.98
N ALA A 111 2.22 -6.55 -6.70
CA ALA A 111 2.62 -5.41 -7.52
C ALA A 111 2.59 -4.12 -6.72
N ALA A 112 3.46 -3.19 -7.13
CA ALA A 112 3.46 -1.80 -6.72
C ALA A 112 3.09 -0.91 -7.91
N GLN A 113 2.53 0.25 -7.59
CA GLN A 113 1.98 1.18 -8.57
C GLN A 113 2.00 2.62 -8.05
N LEU A 114 2.07 3.57 -8.98
CA LEU A 114 1.88 4.99 -8.73
C LEU A 114 0.72 5.51 -9.58
N LEU A 115 -0.14 6.32 -8.96
CA LEU A 115 -1.32 6.94 -9.57
C LEU A 115 -1.25 8.45 -9.41
N SER A 116 -1.64 9.19 -10.43
CA SER A 116 -1.97 10.61 -10.35
C SER A 116 -3.49 10.77 -10.29
N LYS A 117 -3.99 11.36 -9.21
CA LYS A 117 -5.44 11.46 -8.93
C LYS A 117 -5.83 12.89 -8.60
N GLU A 118 -7.05 13.27 -9.01
CA GLU A 118 -7.61 14.57 -8.65
C GLU A 118 -7.91 14.63 -7.15
N ASP A 119 -7.50 15.72 -6.51
CA ASP A 119 -7.71 15.92 -5.08
C ASP A 119 -9.21 16.03 -4.77
N GLY A 120 -9.65 15.45 -3.65
CA GLY A 120 -11.04 15.52 -3.19
C GLY A 120 -12.01 14.59 -3.92
N THR A 121 -11.52 13.71 -4.81
CA THR A 121 -12.33 12.65 -5.43
C THR A 121 -12.35 11.38 -4.58
N ASP A 122 -13.47 10.65 -4.60
CA ASP A 122 -13.62 9.34 -3.98
C ASP A 122 -13.15 8.24 -4.94
N TRP A 123 -12.13 7.48 -4.54
CA TRP A 123 -11.65 6.31 -5.29
C TRP A 123 -10.94 5.33 -4.36
N VAL A 124 -11.00 4.04 -4.71
CA VAL A 124 -10.40 2.94 -3.94
C VAL A 124 -9.52 2.01 -4.78
N LYS A 125 -9.52 2.20 -6.11
CA LYS A 125 -8.70 1.45 -7.08
C LYS A 125 -8.15 2.40 -8.14
N GLY A 126 -7.01 2.03 -8.73
CA GLY A 126 -6.43 2.78 -9.85
C GLY A 126 -7.32 2.88 -11.07
N SER A 127 -8.21 1.90 -11.31
CA SER A 127 -9.00 1.74 -12.53
C SER A 127 -10.26 2.61 -12.62
N SER A 128 -10.41 3.60 -11.75
CA SER A 128 -11.49 4.59 -11.84
C SER A 128 -11.06 5.81 -12.67
N PRO A 129 -11.95 6.42 -13.47
CA PRO A 129 -11.64 7.57 -14.35
C PRO A 129 -11.47 8.90 -13.60
N ASP A 130 -11.01 8.84 -12.36
CA ASP A 130 -10.74 9.98 -11.46
C ASP A 130 -9.23 10.32 -11.42
N GLY A 131 -8.52 9.95 -12.49
CA GLY A 131 -7.14 10.40 -12.72
C GLY A 131 -7.06 11.91 -12.85
N CYS A 132 -5.86 12.46 -12.67
CA CYS A 132 -5.63 13.88 -12.83
C CYS A 132 -5.97 14.38 -14.25
N ARG A 133 -6.58 15.56 -14.35
CA ARG A 133 -6.94 16.24 -15.61
C ARG A 133 -6.38 17.66 -15.61
N LYS A 134 -6.20 18.26 -16.78
CA LYS A 134 -5.80 19.68 -16.87
C LYS A 134 -6.83 20.60 -16.21
N SER A 135 -8.11 20.26 -16.32
CA SER A 135 -9.21 20.97 -15.67
C SER A 135 -9.32 20.75 -14.15
N SER A 136 -8.63 19.75 -13.58
CA SER A 136 -8.65 19.50 -12.14
C SER A 136 -8.17 20.73 -11.35
N GLY A 137 -8.73 20.91 -10.14
CA GLY A 137 -8.29 21.97 -9.24
C GLY A 137 -6.84 21.77 -8.79
N SER A 138 -6.54 20.57 -8.31
CA SER A 138 -5.19 20.10 -7.98
C SER A 138 -5.13 18.58 -8.04
N CYS A 139 -3.92 18.03 -8.12
CA CYS A 139 -3.69 16.59 -8.19
C CYS A 139 -2.58 16.16 -7.24
N SER A 140 -2.64 14.91 -6.79
CA SER A 140 -1.64 14.29 -5.94
C SER A 140 -1.21 12.92 -6.51
N ILE A 141 0.02 12.52 -6.17
CA ILE A 141 0.54 11.18 -6.45
C ILE A 141 0.13 10.25 -5.30
N SER A 142 -0.34 9.06 -5.64
CA SER A 142 -0.66 7.99 -4.69
C SER A 142 0.14 6.74 -5.02
N ALA A 143 0.87 6.21 -4.04
CA ALA A 143 1.50 4.90 -4.14
C ALA A 143 0.52 3.82 -3.73
N CYS A 144 0.51 2.68 -4.42
CA CYS A 144 -0.39 1.57 -4.15
C CYS A 144 0.35 0.24 -4.15
N ILE A 145 -0.09 -0.70 -3.31
CA ILE A 145 0.38 -2.08 -3.26
C ILE A 145 -0.82 -3.03 -3.38
N TRP A 146 -0.68 -4.04 -4.25
CA TRP A 146 -1.74 -4.98 -4.62
C TRP A 146 -1.60 -6.37 -3.98
N LEU A 147 -2.75 -7.04 -3.79
CA LEU A 147 -2.89 -8.40 -3.22
C LEU A 147 -2.39 -8.54 -1.78
N MET A 148 -2.72 -7.56 -0.95
CA MET A 148 -2.45 -7.60 0.47
C MET A 148 -3.53 -8.32 1.27
N PRO A 149 -3.22 -8.92 2.44
CA PRO A 149 -4.25 -9.38 3.37
C PRO A 149 -5.13 -8.22 3.84
N GLY A 150 -6.46 -8.42 3.87
CA GLY A 150 -7.39 -7.33 4.18
C GLY A 150 -7.31 -6.79 5.61
N GLU A 151 -6.80 -7.58 6.56
CA GLU A 151 -6.52 -7.06 7.91
C GLU A 151 -5.34 -6.08 7.89
N THR A 152 -4.33 -6.36 7.07
CA THR A 152 -3.16 -5.48 6.94
C THR A 152 -3.54 -4.16 6.25
N THR A 153 -4.40 -4.17 5.23
CA THR A 153 -4.88 -2.93 4.57
C THR A 153 -5.66 -2.04 5.55
N ARG A 154 -6.55 -2.62 6.36
CA ARG A 154 -7.28 -1.90 7.41
C ARG A 154 -6.35 -1.34 8.48
N GLN A 155 -5.37 -2.14 8.92
CA GLN A 155 -4.41 -1.69 9.92
C GLN A 155 -3.53 -0.54 9.42
N VAL A 156 -3.22 -0.47 8.12
CA VAL A 156 -2.58 0.69 7.49
C VAL A 156 -3.47 1.93 7.59
N ASN A 157 -4.78 1.81 7.30
CA ASN A 157 -5.73 2.91 7.44
C ASN A 157 -5.81 3.43 8.88
N VAL A 158 -5.86 2.52 9.85
CA VAL A 158 -5.84 2.87 11.29
C VAL A 158 -4.57 3.63 11.66
N GLN A 159 -3.39 3.18 11.20
CA GLN A 159 -2.13 3.81 11.57
C GLN A 159 -1.93 5.20 10.95
N ILE A 160 -2.47 5.46 9.75
CA ILE A 160 -2.27 6.72 9.03
C ILE A 160 -3.42 7.71 9.24
N ASP A 161 -4.66 7.27 9.04
CA ASP A 161 -5.85 8.12 9.06
C ASP A 161 -6.62 8.01 10.39
N GLY A 162 -6.27 7.05 11.26
CA GLY A 162 -6.95 6.85 12.55
C GLY A 162 -8.35 6.24 12.42
N VAL A 163 -8.68 5.70 11.25
CA VAL A 163 -10.01 5.15 10.93
C VAL A 163 -10.00 3.63 11.04
N ASP A 164 -10.63 3.11 12.08
CA ASP A 164 -10.90 1.67 12.27
C ASP A 164 -12.27 1.30 11.67
N SER A 165 -12.29 1.23 10.33
CA SER A 165 -13.48 0.82 9.57
C SER A 165 -13.51 -0.69 9.36
N LYS A 166 -14.67 -1.29 9.60
CA LYS A 166 -14.92 -2.69 9.23
C LYS A 166 -15.41 -2.87 7.79
N ALA A 167 -15.53 -1.78 7.04
CA ALA A 167 -15.92 -1.83 5.64
C ALA A 167 -14.81 -2.46 4.79
N ASP A 168 -15.21 -3.08 3.69
CA ASP A 168 -14.25 -3.66 2.75
C ASP A 168 -13.49 -2.60 1.97
N SER A 169 -13.96 -1.36 1.94
CA SER A 169 -13.27 -0.26 1.28
C SER A 169 -13.39 1.06 2.02
N ASP A 170 -12.43 1.95 1.77
CA ASP A 170 -12.40 3.35 2.22
C ASP A 170 -11.83 4.22 1.10
N SER A 171 -12.62 5.20 0.64
CA SER A 171 -12.33 6.05 -0.52
C SER A 171 -11.80 7.43 -0.17
N ALA A 172 -11.70 7.74 1.13
CA ALA A 172 -11.38 9.06 1.63
C ALA A 172 -10.05 9.06 2.39
N GLY A 173 -9.60 10.22 2.84
CA GLY A 173 -8.36 10.34 3.62
C GLY A 173 -7.09 10.24 2.79
N ARG A 174 -5.98 9.98 3.47
CA ARG A 174 -4.67 9.77 2.82
C ARG A 174 -4.51 8.32 2.41
N VAL A 175 -5.08 7.39 3.16
CA VAL A 175 -5.10 5.97 2.85
C VAL A 175 -6.42 5.61 2.19
N ARG A 176 -6.34 4.98 1.03
CA ARG A 176 -7.51 4.43 0.33
C ARG A 176 -7.31 2.94 0.18
N TYR A 177 -8.33 2.15 0.46
CA TYR A 177 -8.21 0.69 0.33
C TYR A 177 -9.48 0.04 -0.21
N ASP A 178 -9.32 -1.12 -0.81
CA ASP A 178 -10.40 -2.04 -1.18
C ASP A 178 -9.94 -3.48 -0.96
N ASN A 179 -10.71 -4.23 -0.19
CA ASN A 179 -10.49 -5.63 0.11
C ASN A 179 -11.26 -6.48 -0.90
N GLY A 180 -10.55 -6.94 -1.93
CA GLY A 180 -11.08 -7.87 -2.92
C GLY A 180 -10.98 -9.33 -2.48
N MET A 181 -11.66 -10.21 -3.23
CA MET A 181 -11.68 -11.66 -2.99
C MET A 181 -10.28 -12.32 -2.98
N LEU A 182 -9.34 -11.81 -3.78
CA LEU A 182 -7.98 -12.36 -3.93
C LEU A 182 -6.93 -11.64 -3.08
N GLY A 183 -7.35 -10.66 -2.28
CA GLY A 183 -6.48 -9.71 -1.59
C GLY A 183 -6.91 -8.28 -1.86
N GLY A 184 -6.50 -7.39 -0.96
CA GLY A 184 -6.78 -5.98 -1.04
C GLY A 184 -5.72 -5.18 -1.79
N ILE A 185 -6.11 -3.97 -2.17
CA ILE A 185 -5.22 -2.89 -2.54
C ILE A 185 -5.22 -1.87 -1.41
N VAL A 186 -4.06 -1.31 -1.11
CA VAL A 186 -3.95 -0.12 -0.26
C VAL A 186 -3.12 0.92 -0.98
N CYS A 187 -3.55 2.16 -0.90
CA CYS A 187 -2.88 3.30 -1.49
C CYS A 187 -2.62 4.37 -0.43
N LEU A 188 -1.47 5.04 -0.52
CA LEU A 188 -1.11 6.20 0.28
C LEU A 188 -0.94 7.41 -0.64
N THR A 189 -1.71 8.45 -0.39
CA THR A 189 -1.62 9.74 -1.08
C THR A 189 -0.49 10.57 -0.48
N GLY A 190 0.39 11.05 -1.34
CA GLY A 190 1.62 11.78 -1.01
C GLY A 190 1.69 13.16 -1.67
N GLY A 191 2.83 13.42 -2.34
CA GLY A 191 3.15 14.71 -2.97
C GLY A 191 2.20 15.13 -4.08
N LYS A 192 2.40 16.35 -4.59
CA LYS A 192 1.59 16.92 -5.68
C LYS A 192 2.00 16.37 -7.05
N TYR A 193 1.02 16.29 -7.94
CA TYR A 193 1.25 16.00 -9.36
C TYR A 193 0.92 17.25 -10.19
N PRO A 194 1.80 17.69 -11.11
CA PRO A 194 1.50 18.83 -11.99
C PRO A 194 0.41 18.48 -12.99
N LYS A 195 -0.78 19.04 -12.81
CA LYS A 195 -1.95 18.76 -13.66
C LYS A 195 -1.75 19.08 -15.14
N ASP A 196 -0.87 20.01 -15.46
CA ASP A 196 -0.55 20.40 -16.84
C ASP A 196 0.19 19.29 -17.60
N LEU A 197 0.76 18.31 -16.88
CA LEU A 197 1.34 17.08 -17.44
C LEU A 197 0.28 16.00 -17.73
N SER A 198 -0.98 16.21 -17.36
CA SER A 198 -2.03 15.26 -17.71
C SER A 198 -2.31 15.30 -19.22
N PRO A 199 -2.40 14.14 -19.90
CA PRO A 199 -2.86 14.06 -21.29
C PRO A 199 -4.40 14.18 -21.40
N VAL A 200 -5.11 14.27 -20.26
CA VAL A 200 -6.57 14.35 -20.19
C VAL A 200 -6.98 15.79 -19.90
N GLU A 201 -7.92 16.31 -20.71
CA GLU A 201 -8.48 17.66 -20.56
C GLU A 201 -9.39 17.79 -19.33
#